data_AF-A0A161UQ94-F1
#
_entry.id   AF-A0A161UQ94-F1
#
_cell.length_a   1.000
_cell.length_b   1.000
_cell.length_c   1.000
_cell.angle_alpha   90.00
_cell.angle_beta   90.00
_cell.angle_gamma   90.00
#
_symmetry.space_group_name_H-M   'P 1'
#
loop_
_entity.id
_entity.type
_entity.pdbx_description
1 polymer ?
#
loop_
_entity_poly.entity_id
_entity_poly.type
_entity_poly.pdbx_seq_one_letter_code
_entity_poly.pdbx_strand_id
1 'polypeptide(L)'
;MAIETLAFLKTLEQRVGLTPEDKSILKSNAEWGLQIAPQMADHFYAYLGRDQEMNAILNQTEGRVHRLHETFIQWFHQMFTGMDDWGTEYAKCRWHIGVIHVKIGIVPQYVVPAMGVVVHEVGKTLKSHAKPEELQESLGKICMIDLAFIEQAYVEVARSAVLRETGWSEALFKRLVATGAASL
;
A
#
# COMPACT_ATOMS: atom_id res chain seq x y z
N MET A 1 10.57 17.67 -6.07
CA MET A 1 11.33 17.07 -4.97
C MET A 1 10.68 15.75 -4.64
N ALA A 2 11.45 14.66 -4.57
CA ALA A 2 10.95 13.39 -4.06
C ALA A 2 10.52 13.60 -2.59
N ILE A 3 9.48 12.90 -2.15
CA ILE A 3 9.03 12.96 -0.76
C ILE A 3 10.12 12.43 0.18
N GLU A 4 10.27 13.06 1.34
CA GLU A 4 11.09 12.53 2.44
C GLU A 4 10.35 11.33 3.08
N THR A 5 10.60 10.13 2.58
CA THR A 5 9.78 8.94 2.88
C THR A 5 9.71 8.61 4.38
N LEU A 6 10.82 8.73 5.12
CA LEU A 6 10.84 8.49 6.56
C LEU A 6 10.00 9.55 7.31
N ALA A 7 10.13 10.83 6.95
CA ALA A 7 9.33 11.89 7.57
C ALA A 7 7.84 11.71 7.29
N PHE A 8 7.49 11.25 6.09
CA PHE A 8 6.13 10.90 5.74
C PHE A 8 5.61 9.71 6.56
N LEU A 9 6.38 8.63 6.70
CA LEU A 9 6.03 7.50 7.58
C LEU A 9 5.76 7.98 9.00
N LYS A 10 6.64 8.79 9.60
CA LYS A 10 6.46 9.32 10.97
C LYS A 10 5.20 10.16 11.10
N THR A 11 4.87 10.94 10.08
CA THR A 11 3.62 11.72 10.03
C THR A 11 2.40 10.80 9.99
N LEU A 12 2.44 9.72 9.22
CA LEU A 12 1.34 8.76 9.14
C LEU A 12 1.19 7.94 10.42
N GLU A 13 2.30 7.52 11.05
CA GLU A 13 2.28 6.84 12.36
C GLU A 13 1.56 7.70 13.40
N GLN A 14 1.86 9.01 13.45
CA GLN A 14 1.18 9.94 14.35
C GLN A 14 -0.30 10.13 14.03
N ARG A 15 -0.68 10.24 12.75
CA ARG A 15 -2.08 10.46 12.33
C ARG A 15 -2.96 9.24 12.56
N VAL A 16 -2.43 8.06 12.29
CA VAL A 16 -3.15 6.78 12.41
C VAL A 16 -3.09 6.25 13.85
N GLY A 17 -2.12 6.70 14.65
CA GLY A 17 -1.91 6.23 16.02
C GLY A 17 -1.26 4.84 16.06
N LEU A 18 -0.27 4.58 15.18
CA LEU A 18 0.55 3.38 15.23
C LEU A 18 1.63 3.54 16.32
N THR A 19 1.45 2.88 17.45
CA THR A 19 2.29 3.02 18.64
C THR A 19 3.42 1.98 18.68
N PRO A 20 4.41 2.12 19.59
CA PRO A 20 5.39 1.06 19.85
C PRO A 20 4.75 -0.28 20.25
N GLU A 21 3.63 -0.25 20.98
CA GLU A 21 2.88 -1.44 21.38
C GLU A 21 2.28 -2.14 20.16
N ASP A 22 1.66 -1.40 19.22
CA ASP A 22 1.15 -1.97 17.97
C ASP A 22 2.26 -2.69 17.19
N LYS A 23 3.43 -2.06 17.08
CA LYS A 23 4.61 -2.62 16.42
C LYS A 23 5.12 -3.89 17.10
N SER A 24 5.09 -3.91 18.44
CA SER A 24 5.45 -5.08 19.22
C SER A 24 4.48 -6.24 18.99
N ILE A 25 3.17 -5.96 18.93
CA ILE A 25 2.13 -6.95 18.63
C ILE A 25 2.32 -7.53 17.22
N LEU A 26 2.57 -6.66 16.24
CA LEU A 26 2.87 -7.07 14.86
C LEU A 26 4.12 -7.96 14.79
N LYS A 27 5.25 -7.54 15.38
CA LYS A 27 6.49 -8.33 15.41
C LYS A 27 6.28 -9.69 16.07
N SER A 28 5.57 -9.73 17.20
CA SER A 28 5.29 -10.97 17.93
C SER A 28 4.40 -11.96 17.15
N ASN A 29 3.73 -11.50 16.10
CA ASN A 29 2.88 -12.33 15.24
C ASN A 29 3.46 -12.50 13.82
N ALA A 30 4.73 -12.15 13.57
CA ALA A 30 5.32 -12.21 12.24
C ALA A 30 5.30 -13.62 11.62
N GLU A 31 5.59 -14.66 12.40
CA GLU A 31 5.51 -16.05 11.93
C GLU A 31 4.09 -16.44 11.50
N TRP A 32 3.08 -16.04 12.28
CA TRP A 32 1.69 -16.26 11.93
C TRP A 32 1.29 -15.46 10.68
N GLY A 33 1.74 -14.20 10.57
CA GLY A 33 1.54 -13.36 9.39
C GLY A 33 2.12 -14.00 8.13
N LEU A 34 3.32 -14.58 8.22
CA LEU A 34 3.96 -15.31 7.12
C LEU A 34 3.18 -16.58 6.76
N GLN A 35 2.67 -17.31 7.75
CA GLN A 35 1.88 -18.54 7.53
C GLN A 35 0.61 -18.26 6.73
N ILE A 36 -0.09 -17.15 6.99
CA ILE A 36 -1.36 -16.83 6.31
C ILE A 36 -1.17 -16.06 4.99
N ALA A 37 0.03 -15.53 4.73
CA ALA A 37 0.32 -14.68 3.57
C ALA A 37 -0.04 -15.32 2.22
N PRO A 38 0.22 -16.63 1.95
CA PRO A 38 -0.17 -17.26 0.69
C PRO A 38 -1.69 -17.24 0.47
N GLN A 39 -2.46 -17.51 1.51
CA GLN A 39 -3.92 -17.48 1.44
C GLN A 39 -4.43 -16.05 1.15
N MET A 40 -3.80 -15.03 1.74
CA MET A 40 -4.16 -13.64 1.46
C MET A 40 -3.82 -13.22 0.03
N ALA A 41 -2.71 -13.73 -0.51
CA ALA A 41 -2.37 -13.55 -1.92
C ALA A 41 -3.44 -14.19 -2.83
N ASP A 42 -3.89 -15.41 -2.53
CA ASP A 42 -4.95 -16.08 -3.28
C ASP A 42 -6.23 -15.24 -3.31
N HIS A 43 -6.67 -14.72 -2.15
CA HIS A 43 -7.85 -13.85 -2.08
C HIS A 43 -7.66 -12.55 -2.90
N PHE A 44 -6.48 -11.94 -2.83
CA PHE A 44 -6.16 -10.70 -3.56
C PHE A 44 -6.18 -10.92 -5.08
N TYR A 45 -5.48 -11.92 -5.59
CA TYR A 45 -5.43 -12.17 -7.04
C TYR A 45 -6.71 -12.78 -7.58
N ALA A 46 -7.44 -13.57 -6.79
CA ALA A 46 -8.78 -14.03 -7.17
C ALA A 46 -9.81 -12.90 -7.22
N TYR A 47 -9.65 -11.83 -6.44
CA TYR A 47 -10.46 -10.62 -6.55
C TYR A 47 -10.12 -9.85 -7.82
N LEU A 48 -8.84 -9.53 -8.04
CA LEU A 48 -8.38 -8.77 -9.20
C LEU A 48 -8.68 -9.49 -10.52
N GLY A 49 -8.55 -10.82 -10.57
CA GLY A 49 -8.82 -11.60 -11.78
C GLY A 49 -10.27 -11.58 -12.27
N ARG A 50 -11.22 -11.06 -11.47
CA ARG A 50 -12.63 -10.90 -11.87
C ARG A 50 -12.85 -9.67 -12.74
N ASP A 51 -11.97 -8.68 -12.64
CA ASP A 51 -12.02 -7.48 -13.44
C ASP A 51 -11.24 -7.69 -14.75
N GLN A 52 -11.84 -7.29 -15.88
CA GLN A 52 -11.24 -7.55 -17.19
C GLN A 52 -9.92 -6.81 -17.39
N GLU A 53 -9.82 -5.56 -16.94
CA GLU A 53 -8.62 -4.73 -17.09
C GLU A 53 -7.49 -5.30 -16.22
N MET A 54 -7.79 -5.60 -14.96
CA MET A 54 -6.80 -6.17 -14.04
C MET A 54 -6.36 -7.56 -14.49
N ASN A 55 -7.28 -8.41 -14.94
CA ASN A 55 -6.94 -9.74 -15.43
C ASN A 55 -6.00 -9.69 -16.65
N ALA A 56 -6.18 -8.72 -17.55
CA ALA A 56 -5.28 -8.50 -18.69
C ALA A 56 -3.87 -8.09 -18.22
N ILE A 57 -3.76 -7.22 -17.22
CA ILE A 57 -2.46 -6.81 -16.65
C ILE A 57 -1.77 -7.99 -15.97
N LEU A 58 -2.51 -8.76 -15.15
CA LEU A 58 -2.00 -9.92 -14.43
C LEU A 58 -1.40 -10.97 -15.38
N ASN A 59 -2.05 -11.19 -16.53
CA ASN A 59 -1.66 -12.21 -17.51
C ASN A 59 -0.87 -11.67 -18.70
N GLN A 60 -0.41 -10.42 -18.65
CA GLN A 60 0.32 -9.78 -19.76
C GLN A 60 1.60 -10.53 -20.15
N THR A 61 2.25 -11.22 -19.19
CA THR A 61 3.45 -12.02 -19.44
C THR A 61 3.39 -13.35 -18.71
N GLU A 62 3.96 -14.39 -19.33
CA GLU A 62 3.98 -15.74 -18.77
C GLU A 62 4.67 -15.76 -17.39
N GLY A 63 4.06 -16.48 -16.44
CA GLY A 63 4.53 -16.59 -15.07
C GLY A 63 4.45 -15.30 -14.24
N ARG A 64 3.85 -14.20 -14.76
CA ARG A 64 3.73 -12.94 -14.01
C ARG A 64 2.92 -13.10 -12.74
N VAL A 65 1.76 -13.76 -12.80
CA VAL A 65 0.89 -13.97 -11.64
C VAL A 65 1.61 -14.70 -10.52
N HIS A 66 2.43 -15.71 -10.85
CA HIS A 66 3.21 -16.44 -9.87
C HIS A 66 4.25 -15.55 -9.17
N ARG A 67 5.03 -14.78 -9.93
CA ARG A 67 5.98 -13.80 -9.36
C ARG A 67 5.27 -12.74 -8.51
N LEU A 68 4.10 -12.30 -8.97
CA LEU A 68 3.27 -11.33 -8.25
C LEU A 68 2.81 -11.90 -6.89
N HIS A 69 2.37 -13.16 -6.85
CA HIS A 69 2.06 -13.87 -5.60
C HIS A 69 3.23 -13.85 -4.61
N GLU A 70 4.44 -14.18 -5.06
CA GLU A 70 5.63 -14.16 -4.20
C GLU A 70 5.91 -12.76 -3.65
N THR A 71 5.80 -11.73 -4.50
CA THR A 71 6.00 -10.34 -4.05
C THR A 71 4.91 -9.88 -3.08
N PHE A 72 3.66 -10.34 -3.22
CA PHE A 72 2.59 -10.06 -2.28
C PHE A 72 2.87 -10.71 -0.93
N ILE A 73 3.27 -11.98 -0.92
CA ILE A 73 3.60 -12.72 0.31
C ILE A 73 4.69 -11.99 1.09
N GLN A 74 5.73 -11.54 0.39
CA GLN A 74 6.77 -10.71 0.99
C GLN A 74 6.18 -9.41 1.52
N TRP A 75 5.51 -8.60 0.71
CA TRP A 75 4.92 -7.32 1.12
C TRP A 75 4.03 -7.44 2.37
N PHE A 76 3.18 -8.48 2.42
CA PHE A 76 2.29 -8.76 3.53
C PHE A 76 3.08 -9.09 4.80
N HIS A 77 4.06 -9.99 4.71
CA HIS A 77 4.94 -10.31 5.83
C HIS A 77 5.71 -9.09 6.33
N GLN A 78 6.13 -8.19 5.44
CA GLN A 78 6.81 -6.95 5.79
C GLN A 78 5.95 -6.00 6.64
N MET A 79 4.62 -6.11 6.63
CA MET A 79 3.77 -5.34 7.54
C MET A 79 3.98 -5.75 9.01
N PHE A 80 4.31 -7.02 9.25
CA PHE A 80 4.53 -7.54 10.60
C PHE A 80 5.93 -7.22 11.11
N THR A 81 6.91 -7.21 10.21
CA THR A 81 8.30 -6.94 10.56
C THR A 81 8.62 -5.46 10.54
N GLY A 82 7.98 -4.67 9.68
CA GLY A 82 8.33 -3.27 9.43
C GLY A 82 9.68 -3.10 8.74
N MET A 83 10.16 -4.14 8.04
CA MET A 83 11.58 -4.41 7.76
C MET A 83 12.50 -4.11 8.94
N ASP A 84 12.01 -4.62 10.07
CA ASP A 84 12.53 -4.74 11.42
C ASP A 84 12.52 -3.52 12.32
N ASP A 85 12.25 -2.29 11.89
CA ASP A 85 11.96 -1.19 12.83
C ASP A 85 11.10 -0.05 12.27
N TRP A 86 10.32 -0.31 11.19
CA TRP A 86 9.51 0.72 10.49
C TRP A 86 10.33 1.99 10.22
N GLY A 87 11.53 1.77 9.69
CA GLY A 87 12.53 2.79 9.44
C GLY A 87 12.58 3.24 7.98
N THR A 88 13.71 3.84 7.61
CA THR A 88 13.95 4.40 6.27
C THR A 88 13.71 3.39 5.15
N GLU A 89 14.19 2.16 5.30
CA GLU A 89 14.11 1.14 4.25
C GLU A 89 12.67 0.65 4.04
N TYR A 90 11.89 0.53 5.10
CA TYR A 90 10.47 0.27 5.01
C TYR A 90 9.75 1.39 4.25
N ALA A 91 9.99 2.65 4.64
CA ALA A 91 9.37 3.80 4.00
C ALA A 91 9.73 3.93 2.51
N LYS A 92 11.00 3.68 2.14
CA LYS A 92 11.44 3.65 0.73
C LYS A 92 10.76 2.52 -0.04
N CYS A 93 10.64 1.33 0.57
CA CYS A 93 9.96 0.20 -0.04
C CYS A 93 8.48 0.53 -0.34
N ARG A 94 7.74 1.08 0.63
CA ARG A 94 6.33 1.48 0.44
C ARG A 94 6.17 2.56 -0.62
N TRP A 95 7.06 3.54 -0.64
CA TRP A 95 7.11 4.53 -1.71
C TRP A 95 7.34 3.91 -3.09
N HIS A 96 8.32 3.00 -3.19
CA HIS A 96 8.63 2.33 -4.45
C HIS A 96 7.43 1.53 -4.98
N ILE A 97 6.73 0.80 -4.10
CA ILE A 97 5.50 0.08 -4.44
C ILE A 97 4.47 1.03 -5.04
N GLY A 98 4.22 2.18 -4.40
CA GLY A 98 3.30 3.20 -4.93
C GLY A 98 3.72 3.68 -6.33
N VAL A 99 5.00 4.02 -6.52
CA VAL A 99 5.54 4.46 -7.82
C VAL A 99 5.35 3.40 -8.91
N ILE A 100 5.52 2.11 -8.60
CA ILE A 100 5.31 1.03 -9.56
C ILE A 100 3.85 0.98 -10.02
N HIS A 101 2.88 1.13 -9.11
CA HIS A 101 1.46 1.15 -9.46
C HIS A 101 1.13 2.28 -10.43
N VAL A 102 1.66 3.49 -10.18
CA VAL A 102 1.52 4.63 -11.11
C VAL A 102 2.13 4.31 -12.47
N LYS A 103 3.35 3.75 -12.51
CA LYS A 103 4.08 3.49 -13.75
C LYS A 103 3.38 2.50 -14.68
N ILE A 104 2.68 1.52 -14.12
CA ILE A 104 1.96 0.50 -14.91
C ILE A 104 0.50 0.87 -15.16
N GLY A 105 0.06 2.06 -14.71
CA GLY A 105 -1.28 2.58 -14.96
C GLY A 105 -2.37 1.96 -14.08
N ILE A 106 -2.04 1.28 -12.98
CA ILE A 106 -3.08 0.95 -11.99
C ILE A 106 -3.58 2.27 -11.43
N VAL A 107 -4.89 2.43 -11.28
CA VAL A 107 -5.53 3.61 -10.71
C VAL A 107 -6.06 3.32 -9.30
N PRO A 108 -6.26 4.34 -8.44
CA PRO A 108 -6.73 4.17 -7.06
C PRO A 108 -7.99 3.30 -6.89
N GLN A 109 -8.91 3.34 -7.86
CA GLN A 109 -10.14 2.54 -7.86
C GLN A 109 -9.91 1.03 -7.83
N TYR A 110 -8.72 0.54 -8.22
CA TYR A 110 -8.34 -0.87 -8.10
C TYR A 110 -7.61 -1.15 -6.78
N VAL A 111 -6.78 -0.22 -6.31
CA VAL A 111 -5.95 -0.41 -5.12
C VAL A 111 -6.78 -0.40 -3.84
N VAL A 112 -7.65 0.60 -3.66
CA VAL A 112 -8.42 0.78 -2.42
C VAL A 112 -9.32 -0.43 -2.14
N PRO A 113 -10.13 -0.92 -3.10
CA PRO A 113 -10.94 -2.12 -2.88
C PRO A 113 -10.11 -3.38 -2.66
N ALA A 114 -8.98 -3.53 -3.36
CA ALA A 114 -8.12 -4.71 -3.19
C ALA A 114 -7.50 -4.76 -1.78
N MET A 115 -7.09 -3.61 -1.22
CA MET A 115 -6.70 -3.51 0.19
C MET A 115 -7.87 -3.88 1.12
N GLY A 116 -9.08 -3.41 0.81
CA GLY A 116 -10.29 -3.76 1.58
C GLY A 116 -10.58 -5.27 1.61
N VAL A 117 -10.39 -5.97 0.49
CA VAL A 117 -10.50 -7.44 0.41
C VAL A 117 -9.50 -8.11 1.35
N VAL A 118 -8.23 -7.69 1.32
CA VAL A 118 -7.18 -8.27 2.18
C VAL A 118 -7.51 -8.04 3.65
N VAL A 119 -7.86 -6.81 4.05
CA VAL A 119 -8.22 -6.49 5.45
C VAL A 119 -9.42 -7.33 5.91
N HIS A 120 -10.44 -7.50 5.06
CA HIS A 120 -11.62 -8.29 5.37
C HIS A 120 -11.30 -9.78 5.56
N GLU A 121 -10.54 -10.38 4.64
CA GLU A 121 -10.18 -11.79 4.73
C GLU A 121 -9.22 -12.07 5.89
N VAL A 122 -8.27 -11.17 6.19
CA VAL A 122 -7.45 -11.29 7.40
C VAL A 122 -8.32 -11.21 8.66
N GLY A 123 -9.30 -10.30 8.71
CA GLY A 123 -10.24 -10.19 9.82
C GLY A 123 -11.02 -11.49 10.08
N LYS A 124 -11.39 -12.23 9.03
CA LYS A 124 -11.99 -13.57 9.18
C LYS A 124 -10.99 -14.58 9.71
N THR A 125 -9.77 -14.60 9.16
CA THR A 125 -8.72 -15.55 9.59
C THR A 125 -8.35 -15.33 11.05
N LEU A 126 -8.21 -14.08 11.50
CA LEU A 126 -7.97 -13.72 12.91
C LEU A 126 -9.04 -14.31 13.83
N LYS A 127 -10.32 -14.14 13.49
CA LYS A 127 -11.44 -14.69 14.25
C LYS A 127 -11.40 -16.22 14.30
N SER A 128 -11.15 -16.86 13.16
CA SER A 128 -11.10 -18.33 13.09
C SER A 128 -9.96 -18.95 13.90
N HIS A 129 -8.85 -18.23 14.07
CA HIS A 129 -7.69 -18.65 14.86
C HIS A 129 -7.72 -18.11 16.30
N ALA A 130 -8.82 -17.46 16.72
CA ALA A 130 -8.97 -16.83 18.03
C ALA A 130 -7.80 -15.89 18.39
N LYS A 131 -7.32 -15.11 17.40
CA LYS A 131 -6.26 -14.12 17.62
C LYS A 131 -6.81 -12.90 18.39
N PRO A 132 -5.97 -12.21 19.17
CA PRO A 132 -6.38 -11.02 19.93
C PRO A 132 -6.89 -9.91 19.01
N GLU A 133 -7.86 -9.12 19.48
CA GLU A 133 -8.43 -7.99 18.75
C GLU A 133 -7.37 -6.91 18.46
N GLU A 134 -6.43 -6.73 19.38
CA GLU A 134 -5.35 -5.75 19.26
C GLU A 134 -4.46 -6.04 18.03
N LEU A 135 -4.30 -7.31 17.64
CA LEU A 135 -3.57 -7.65 16.40
C LEU A 135 -4.36 -7.18 15.16
N GLN A 136 -5.68 -7.30 15.18
CA GLN A 136 -6.54 -6.79 14.10
C GLN A 136 -6.41 -5.26 13.98
N GLU A 137 -6.44 -4.57 15.11
CA GLU A 137 -6.31 -3.11 15.16
C GLU A 137 -4.93 -2.66 14.66
N SER A 138 -3.84 -3.23 15.18
CA SER A 138 -2.48 -2.91 14.75
C SER A 138 -2.27 -3.18 13.26
N LEU A 139 -2.82 -4.29 12.74
CA LEU A 139 -2.75 -4.60 11.32
C LEU A 139 -3.56 -3.60 10.48
N GLY A 140 -4.77 -3.24 10.93
CA GLY A 140 -5.59 -2.22 10.28
C GLY A 140 -4.85 -0.88 10.15
N LYS A 141 -4.17 -0.46 11.22
CA LYS A 141 -3.35 0.77 11.22
C LYS A 141 -2.24 0.71 10.18
N ILE A 142 -1.43 -0.35 10.14
CA ILE A 142 -0.32 -0.45 9.17
C ILE A 142 -0.83 -0.60 7.73
N CYS A 143 -1.96 -1.28 7.49
CA CYS A 143 -2.60 -1.33 6.16
C CYS A 143 -3.00 0.07 5.66
N MET A 144 -3.53 0.93 6.53
CA MET A 144 -3.88 2.31 6.16
C MET A 144 -2.65 3.16 5.87
N ILE A 145 -1.56 2.95 6.60
CA ILE A 145 -0.26 3.60 6.31
C ILE A 145 0.24 3.19 4.92
N ASP A 146 0.25 1.88 4.62
CA ASP A 146 0.68 1.37 3.31
C ASP A 146 -0.19 1.90 2.16
N LEU A 147 -1.51 1.96 2.37
CA LEU A 147 -2.43 2.55 1.39
C LEU A 147 -2.13 4.03 1.16
N ALA A 148 -1.88 4.80 2.23
CA ALA A 148 -1.53 6.22 2.13
C ALA A 148 -0.21 6.45 1.36
N PHE A 149 0.76 5.54 1.43
CA PHE A 149 1.96 5.60 0.59
C PHE A 149 1.65 5.46 -0.89
N ILE A 150 0.75 4.54 -1.26
CA ILE A 150 0.35 4.34 -2.66
C ILE A 150 -0.43 5.56 -3.17
N GLU A 151 -1.39 6.06 -2.39
CA GLU A 151 -2.18 7.26 -2.72
C GLU A 151 -1.30 8.50 -2.89
N GLN A 152 -0.34 8.71 -1.99
CA GLN A 152 0.60 9.83 -2.10
C GLN A 152 1.47 9.71 -3.35
N ALA A 153 1.87 8.48 -3.74
CA ALA A 153 2.64 8.27 -4.95
C ALA A 153 1.86 8.69 -6.21
N TYR A 154 0.54 8.44 -6.30
CA TYR A 154 -0.28 8.94 -7.42
C TYR A 154 -0.19 10.45 -7.56
N VAL A 155 -0.39 11.18 -6.46
CA VAL A 155 -0.37 12.65 -6.46
C VAL A 155 1.00 13.17 -6.85
N GLU A 156 2.06 12.66 -6.23
CA GLU A 156 3.41 13.19 -6.39
C GLU A 156 4.06 12.81 -7.72
N VAL A 157 3.83 11.59 -8.20
CA VAL A 157 4.38 11.15 -9.49
C VAL A 157 3.68 11.89 -10.63
N ALA A 158 2.34 12.01 -10.59
CA ALA A 158 1.60 12.77 -11.59
C ALA A 158 2.03 14.25 -11.60
N ARG A 159 2.07 14.89 -10.43
CA ARG A 159 2.57 16.28 -10.28
C ARG A 159 3.98 16.43 -10.85
N SER A 160 4.90 15.54 -10.45
CA SER A 160 6.30 15.60 -10.88
C SER A 160 6.48 15.33 -12.37
N ALA A 161 5.62 14.52 -12.98
CA ALA A 161 5.61 14.29 -14.42
C ALA A 161 5.17 15.55 -15.17
N VAL A 162 4.04 16.16 -14.76
CA VAL A 162 3.52 17.39 -15.37
C VAL A 162 4.54 18.52 -15.29
N LEU A 163 5.09 18.81 -14.12
CA LEU A 163 6.05 19.90 -13.94
C LEU A 163 7.31 19.73 -14.81
N ARG A 164 7.77 18.50 -14.97
CA ARG A 164 8.96 18.18 -15.77
C ARG A 164 8.69 18.35 -17.26
N GLU A 165 7.53 17.89 -17.72
CA GLU A 165 7.15 17.96 -19.13
C GLU A 165 6.82 19.39 -19.57
N THR A 166 6.12 20.15 -18.72
CA THR A 166 5.65 21.50 -19.08
C THR A 166 6.62 22.62 -18.70
N GLY A 167 7.58 22.35 -17.81
CA GLY A 167 8.45 23.36 -17.22
C GLY A 167 7.72 24.33 -16.28
N TRP A 168 6.48 24.04 -15.88
CA TRP A 168 5.74 24.90 -14.96
C TRP A 168 6.42 24.99 -13.59
N SER A 169 6.28 26.14 -12.95
CA SER A 169 6.65 26.28 -11.55
C SER A 169 5.65 25.59 -10.63
N GLU A 170 6.13 25.14 -9.47
CA GLU A 170 5.29 24.55 -8.42
C GLU A 170 4.12 25.47 -8.04
N ALA A 171 4.39 26.77 -7.94
CA ALA A 171 3.39 27.76 -7.58
C ALA A 171 2.30 27.90 -8.65
N LEU A 172 2.67 27.83 -9.93
CA LEU A 172 1.69 27.86 -11.02
C LEU A 172 0.82 26.61 -11.01
N PHE A 173 1.42 25.42 -10.91
CA PHE A 173 0.67 24.16 -10.86
C PHE A 173 -0.36 24.16 -9.73
N LYS A 174 0.04 24.55 -8.51
CA LYS A 174 -0.87 24.63 -7.35
C LYS A 174 -2.04 25.59 -7.58
N ARG A 175 -1.79 26.76 -8.18
CA ARG A 175 -2.87 27.70 -8.53
C ARG A 175 -3.82 27.12 -9.56
N LEU A 176 -3.29 26.48 -10.62
CA LEU A 176 -4.12 25.87 -11.66
C LEU A 176 -5.03 24.77 -11.10
N VAL A 177 -4.49 23.89 -10.25
CA VAL A 177 -5.29 22.86 -9.57
C VAL A 177 -6.36 23.50 -8.70
N ALA A 178 -6.02 24.49 -7.87
CA ALA A 178 -6.98 25.14 -6.98
C ALA A 178 -8.10 25.88 -7.74
N THR A 179 -7.74 26.66 -8.77
CA THR A 179 -8.72 27.40 -9.58
C THR A 179 -9.56 26.45 -10.43
N GLY A 180 -8.96 25.43 -11.04
CA GLY A 180 -9.70 24.43 -11.80
C GLY A 180 -10.65 23.61 -10.93
N ALA A 181 -10.22 23.19 -9.74
CA ALA A 181 -11.08 22.47 -8.80
C ALA A 181 -12.26 23.33 -8.31
N ALA A 182 -12.09 24.64 -8.15
CA ALA A 182 -13.18 25.55 -7.80
C ALA A 182 -14.23 25.74 -8.92
N SER A 183 -13.95 25.25 -10.14
CA SER A 183 -14.84 25.34 -11.30
C SER A 183 -15.56 24.04 -11.67
N LEU A 184 -15.31 22.96 -10.93
CA LEU A 184 -16.00 21.67 -11.05
C LEU A 184 -17.15 21.58 -10.04
#